data_AF-A0AAN8NCY1-F1
#
_entry.id   AF-A0AAN8NCY1-F1
#
_cell.length_a   1.000
_cell.length_b   1.000
_cell.length_c   1.000
_cell.angle_alpha   90.00
_cell.angle_beta   90.00
_cell.angle_gamma   90.00
#
_symmetry.space_group_name_H-M   'P 1'
#
loop_
_entity.id
_entity.type
_entity.pdbx_description
1 polymer ?
#
loop_
_entity_poly.entity_id
_entity_poly.type
_entity_poly.pdbx_seq_one_letter_code
_entity_poly.pdbx_strand_id
1 'polypeptide(L)'
;MAPSLGICKFCEKEQAKYKCPTCAAPYCGLVCYKPHKVKHDEEKESQSTTAAEVPSVAAAPEQSLNSDSQVVDTSMDISTTSAPTSVPQPSSSDTPQKPPSASDFDSLLANGPLIHAMRNNQNLKARLLDIYNSTQKAAFEAENARLVAQNAQFPRRGRGRGGRRGFFRQPQDWTVERGMNRGLRKIQAMRKGGKDENVDIEEWSRAVLLILEGDS
;
A
#
# COMPACT_ATOMS: atom_id res chain seq x y z
N MET A 1 -12.46 37.36 -8.76
CA MET A 1 -11.83 37.69 -7.46
C MET A 1 -12.04 36.50 -6.54
N ALA A 2 -10.98 35.77 -6.16
CA ALA A 2 -11.10 34.64 -5.25
C ALA A 2 -11.44 35.15 -3.82
N PRO A 3 -12.37 34.52 -3.08
CA PRO A 3 -12.70 34.95 -1.73
C PRO A 3 -11.47 34.79 -0.82
N SER A 4 -11.06 35.88 -0.17
CA SER A 4 -9.94 35.88 0.76
C SER A 4 -10.32 35.08 2.02
N LEU A 5 -9.60 33.99 2.27
CA LEU A 5 -9.92 33.01 3.32
C LEU A 5 -9.47 33.43 4.73
N GLY A 6 -9.09 34.69 4.90
CA GLY A 6 -8.53 35.22 6.15
C GLY A 6 -7.08 34.79 6.38
N ILE A 7 -6.65 34.86 7.63
CA ILE A 7 -5.31 34.44 8.09
C ILE A 7 -5.34 32.94 8.42
N CYS A 8 -4.23 32.25 8.16
CA CYS A 8 -4.04 30.84 8.52
C CYS A 8 -4.28 30.58 10.01
N LYS A 9 -5.19 29.65 10.35
CA LYS A 9 -5.49 29.28 11.75
C LYS A 9 -4.38 28.53 12.48
N PHE A 10 -3.33 28.11 11.78
CA PHE A 10 -2.28 27.25 12.36
C PHE A 10 -0.98 28.00 12.62
N CYS A 11 -0.62 28.94 11.76
CA CYS A 11 0.58 29.75 11.93
C CYS A 11 0.28 31.20 12.27
N GLU A 12 -0.94 31.68 12.02
CA GLU A 12 -1.40 33.07 12.23
C GLU A 12 -0.53 34.17 11.56
N LYS A 13 0.42 33.77 10.72
CA LYS A 13 1.43 34.65 10.11
C LYS A 13 1.11 35.02 8.66
N GLU A 14 0.44 34.12 7.94
CA GLU A 14 0.23 34.24 6.50
C GLU A 14 -1.26 34.15 6.15
N GLN A 15 -1.64 34.76 5.03
CA GLN A 15 -2.98 34.62 4.48
C GLN A 15 -3.25 33.16 4.09
N ALA A 16 -4.42 32.67 4.45
CA ALA A 16 -4.84 31.34 4.10
C ALA A 16 -5.11 31.23 2.60
N LYS A 17 -4.51 30.22 1.98
CA LYS A 17 -4.65 29.92 0.56
C LYS A 17 -5.65 28.79 0.31
N TYR A 18 -5.86 27.92 1.30
CA TYR A 18 -6.69 26.73 1.18
C TYR A 18 -7.54 26.50 2.44
N LYS A 19 -8.56 25.63 2.34
CA LYS A 19 -9.38 25.16 3.47
C LYS A 19 -9.20 23.66 3.68
N CYS A 20 -9.20 23.21 4.93
CA CYS A 20 -9.16 21.78 5.25
C CYS A 20 -10.47 21.09 4.79
N PRO A 21 -10.43 19.95 4.08
CA PRO A 21 -11.66 19.24 3.68
C PRO A 21 -12.40 18.60 4.87
N THR A 22 -11.72 18.37 6.00
CA THR A 22 -12.30 17.69 7.17
C THR A 22 -13.04 18.66 8.10
N CYS A 23 -12.48 19.85 8.37
CA CYS A 23 -13.08 20.81 9.31
C CYS A 23 -13.20 22.24 8.78
N ALA A 24 -12.97 22.45 7.47
CA ALA A 24 -13.02 23.76 6.80
C ALA A 24 -12.06 24.84 7.36
N ALA A 25 -11.13 24.48 8.25
CA ALA A 25 -10.16 25.42 8.80
C ALA A 25 -9.23 26.01 7.70
N PRO A 26 -9.08 27.35 7.62
CA PRO A 26 -8.24 27.99 6.61
C PRO A 26 -6.75 27.87 6.96
N TYR A 27 -5.91 27.52 5.97
CA TYR A 27 -4.47 27.35 6.13
C TYR A 27 -3.66 27.92 4.96
N CYS A 28 -2.41 28.33 5.22
CA CYS A 28 -1.52 28.94 4.22
C CYS A 28 -0.87 27.92 3.27
N GLY A 29 -0.49 26.74 3.77
CA GLY A 29 0.11 25.68 2.94
C GLY A 29 0.31 24.35 3.66
N LEU A 30 0.99 23.42 2.98
CA LEU A 30 1.20 22.04 3.47
C LEU A 30 1.92 21.98 4.81
N VAL A 31 2.75 22.97 5.14
CA VAL A 31 3.46 23.08 6.42
C VAL A 31 2.47 23.13 7.59
N CYS A 32 1.34 23.82 7.42
CA CYS A 32 0.28 23.90 8.41
C CYS A 32 -0.71 22.73 8.31
N TYR A 33 -0.91 22.17 7.11
CA TYR A 33 -1.86 21.08 6.89
C TYR A 33 -1.40 19.74 7.49
N LYS A 34 -0.11 19.40 7.36
CA LYS A 34 0.45 18.12 7.86
C LYS A 34 0.22 17.88 9.37
N PRO A 35 0.58 18.80 10.28
CA PRO A 35 0.34 18.60 11.71
C PRO A 35 -1.16 18.65 12.06
N HIS A 36 -1.96 19.39 11.28
CA HIS A 36 -3.39 19.47 11.47
C HIS A 36 -4.12 18.16 11.10
N LYS A 37 -3.71 17.51 10.01
CA LYS A 37 -4.34 16.27 9.55
C LYS A 37 -4.23 15.15 10.59
N VAL A 38 -3.09 15.05 11.28
CA VAL A 38 -2.88 14.03 12.33
C VAL A 38 -3.90 14.20 13.46
N LYS A 39 -4.27 15.43 13.83
CA LYS A 39 -5.28 15.69 14.86
C LYS A 39 -6.69 15.23 14.48
N HIS A 40 -7.01 15.20 13.18
CA HIS A 40 -8.27 14.62 12.70
C HIS A 40 -8.31 13.10 12.81
N ASP A 41 -7.15 12.45 12.76
CA ASP A 41 -7.06 10.99 12.91
C ASP A 41 -7.22 10.59 14.39
N GLU A 42 -6.82 11.44 15.35
CA GLU A 42 -6.91 11.18 16.79
C GLU A 42 -8.32 11.45 17.39
N GLU A 43 -9.01 12.50 16.97
CA GLU A 43 -10.36 12.81 17.49
C GLU A 43 -11.42 11.79 17.05
N LYS A 44 -11.14 11.00 16.00
CA LYS A 44 -12.05 9.96 15.52
C LYS A 44 -12.11 8.73 16.45
N GLU A 45 -11.15 8.57 17.36
CA GLU A 45 -11.11 7.48 18.34
C GLU A 45 -11.83 7.82 19.65
N SER A 46 -12.16 9.09 19.91
CA SER A 46 -12.64 9.56 21.23
C SER A 46 -14.15 9.86 21.31
N GLN A 47 -14.94 9.47 20.31
CA GLN A 47 -16.40 9.65 20.33
C GLN A 47 -17.13 8.34 20.01
N SER A 48 -16.99 7.35 20.89
CA SER A 48 -17.80 6.13 20.85
C SER A 48 -18.32 5.72 22.23
N THR A 49 -18.97 6.63 22.96
CA THR A 49 -19.92 6.29 24.03
C THR A 49 -20.91 7.44 24.27
N THR A 50 -22.08 7.42 23.64
CA THR A 50 -23.40 7.67 24.26
C THR A 50 -24.51 7.47 23.23
N ALA A 51 -25.50 6.66 23.62
CA ALA A 51 -26.65 6.25 22.83
C ALA A 51 -27.89 7.10 23.14
N ALA A 52 -28.82 7.12 22.18
CA ALA A 52 -30.19 7.69 22.17
C ALA A 52 -30.26 9.23 22.15
N GLU A 53 -31.02 9.90 21.27
CA GLU A 53 -32.46 9.71 20.99
C GLU A 53 -32.84 10.33 19.61
N VAL A 54 -33.84 9.74 18.93
CA VAL A 54 -34.50 10.21 17.68
C VAL A 54 -35.48 11.35 18.02
N PRO A 55 -35.82 12.34 17.14
CA PRO A 55 -36.75 12.09 16.02
C PRO A 55 -36.67 13.03 14.78
N SER A 56 -37.13 12.49 13.63
CA SER A 56 -38.10 13.06 12.67
C SER A 56 -37.91 14.47 12.04
N VAL A 57 -37.87 14.55 10.70
CA VAL A 57 -38.94 15.04 9.78
C VAL A 57 -38.34 15.35 8.38
N ALA A 58 -39.10 14.94 7.37
CA ALA A 58 -39.07 15.19 5.92
C ALA A 58 -38.34 16.42 5.33
N ALA A 59 -37.77 16.25 4.13
CA ALA A 59 -38.18 16.95 2.89
C ALA A 59 -37.21 16.67 1.71
N ALA A 60 -37.77 16.19 0.58
CA ALA A 60 -37.18 16.32 -0.77
C ALA A 60 -37.28 17.79 -1.24
N PRO A 61 -36.45 18.32 -2.17
CA PRO A 61 -36.55 18.08 -3.63
C PRO A 61 -35.16 17.87 -4.32
N GLU A 62 -35.04 17.03 -5.36
CA GLU A 62 -35.15 17.30 -6.81
C GLU A 62 -34.02 18.11 -7.50
N GLN A 63 -33.52 17.52 -8.61
CA GLN A 63 -32.98 18.13 -9.85
C GLN A 63 -31.53 18.68 -9.82
N SER A 64 -30.69 18.63 -10.88
CA SER A 64 -30.71 18.06 -12.24
C SER A 64 -29.31 18.33 -12.89
N LEU A 65 -29.09 17.78 -14.10
CA LEU A 65 -28.19 18.21 -15.19
C LEU A 65 -26.71 17.75 -15.26
N ASN A 66 -26.49 16.76 -16.13
CA ASN A 66 -25.71 16.77 -17.39
C ASN A 66 -24.29 17.38 -17.44
N SER A 67 -23.34 16.61 -17.98
CA SER A 67 -22.44 16.92 -19.13
C SER A 67 -21.39 15.81 -19.23
N ASP A 68 -21.47 14.90 -20.19
CA ASP A 68 -20.90 14.99 -21.55
C ASP A 68 -19.37 15.12 -21.58
N SER A 69 -18.69 14.04 -21.98
CA SER A 69 -17.50 14.14 -22.84
C SER A 69 -17.13 12.78 -23.39
N GLN A 70 -17.22 12.74 -24.72
CA GLN A 70 -16.68 11.78 -25.66
C GLN A 70 -15.17 11.55 -25.45
N VAL A 71 -14.68 10.34 -25.66
CA VAL A 71 -13.38 10.12 -26.32
C VAL A 71 -13.41 8.84 -27.16
N VAL A 72 -13.42 9.12 -28.45
CA VAL A 72 -12.94 8.41 -29.64
C VAL A 72 -12.38 6.97 -29.55
N ASP A 73 -12.93 6.20 -30.47
CA ASP A 73 -12.44 5.00 -31.15
C ASP A 73 -10.95 5.10 -31.57
N THR A 74 -10.17 4.07 -31.30
CA THR A 74 -9.03 3.70 -32.14
C THR A 74 -8.83 2.19 -32.08
N SER A 75 -9.41 1.52 -33.06
CA SER A 75 -9.01 0.20 -33.54
C SER A 75 -7.58 0.23 -34.08
N MET A 76 -6.74 -0.76 -33.77
CA MET A 76 -5.92 -1.44 -34.78
C MET A 76 -5.19 -2.69 -34.25
N ASP A 77 -5.17 -3.67 -35.15
CA ASP A 77 -4.65 -5.03 -35.15
C ASP A 77 -3.21 -5.22 -34.64
N ILE A 78 -2.90 -6.43 -34.13
CA ILE A 78 -1.98 -7.33 -34.85
C ILE A 78 -1.92 -8.77 -34.27
N SER A 79 -2.27 -9.68 -35.16
CA SER A 79 -1.93 -11.10 -35.33
C SER A 79 -0.53 -11.52 -34.83
N THR A 80 -0.41 -12.67 -34.14
CA THR A 80 0.10 -13.93 -34.74
C THR A 80 1.61 -14.17 -34.55
N THR A 81 1.90 -15.13 -33.66
CA THR A 81 2.80 -16.29 -33.91
C THR A 81 4.28 -16.23 -33.54
N SER A 82 4.66 -17.34 -32.86
CA SER A 82 5.98 -18.00 -32.76
C SER A 82 7.02 -17.49 -31.77
N ALA A 83 7.25 -18.36 -30.78
CA ALA A 83 8.56 -18.59 -30.17
C ALA A 83 9.59 -19.03 -31.24
N PRO A 84 10.91 -18.81 -31.00
CA PRO A 84 11.65 -19.81 -30.24
C PRO A 84 12.72 -19.24 -29.28
N THR A 85 13.06 -20.10 -28.32
CA THR A 85 14.26 -20.18 -27.48
C THR A 85 15.51 -19.50 -28.05
N SER A 86 16.08 -18.56 -27.29
CA SER A 86 17.54 -18.38 -27.22
C SER A 86 17.90 -17.70 -25.90
N VAL A 87 18.84 -18.30 -25.18
CA VAL A 87 19.47 -17.79 -23.96
C VAL A 87 20.56 -16.80 -24.37
N PRO A 88 20.66 -15.63 -23.72
CA PRO A 88 21.97 -15.05 -23.47
C PRO A 88 22.11 -14.54 -22.03
N GLN A 89 23.01 -15.17 -21.28
CA GLN A 89 23.92 -14.52 -20.33
C GLN A 89 25.15 -14.03 -21.14
N PRO A 90 26.08 -13.19 -20.61
CA PRO A 90 26.05 -12.26 -19.48
C PRO A 90 26.43 -10.83 -19.93
N SER A 91 26.40 -9.83 -19.04
CA SER A 91 27.47 -8.82 -18.89
C SER A 91 27.16 -7.83 -17.78
N SER A 92 28.09 -7.80 -16.84
CA SER A 92 28.26 -6.82 -15.77
C SER A 92 28.65 -5.46 -16.34
N SER A 93 28.14 -4.38 -15.76
CA SER A 93 28.72 -3.04 -15.95
C SER A 93 28.57 -2.21 -14.67
N ASP A 94 29.73 -2.02 -14.05
CA ASP A 94 30.24 -0.87 -13.30
C ASP A 94 29.32 -0.09 -12.35
N THR A 95 29.58 -0.25 -11.06
CA THR A 95 29.48 0.83 -10.09
C THR A 95 30.68 0.73 -9.14
N PRO A 96 31.36 1.85 -8.77
CA PRO A 96 32.64 1.82 -8.05
C PRO A 96 32.58 1.08 -6.70
N GLN A 97 33.58 0.21 -6.50
CA GLN A 97 33.76 -0.65 -5.34
C GLN A 97 34.14 0.12 -4.07
N LYS A 98 33.33 -0.04 -3.01
CA LYS A 98 33.81 -0.07 -1.62
C LYS A 98 34.21 -1.53 -1.33
N PRO A 99 35.38 -1.82 -0.72
CA PRO A 99 35.83 -3.18 -0.50
C PRO A 99 34.82 -3.97 0.36
N PRO A 100 34.75 -5.32 0.22
CA PRO A 100 33.82 -6.15 0.96
C PRO A 100 34.30 -6.26 2.41
N SER A 101 33.99 -5.26 3.24
CA SER A 101 33.78 -5.53 4.65
C SER A 101 32.65 -6.56 4.70
N ALA A 102 32.79 -7.58 5.56
CA ALA A 102 31.74 -8.56 5.85
C ALA A 102 30.38 -7.86 5.76
N SER A 103 29.50 -8.37 4.91
CA SER A 103 28.22 -7.72 4.67
C SER A 103 27.54 -7.53 6.02
N ASP A 104 26.84 -6.42 6.27
CA ASP A 104 26.18 -6.17 7.56
C ASP A 104 25.25 -7.33 8.00
N PHE A 105 24.87 -8.18 7.03
CA PHE A 105 24.14 -9.43 7.22
C PHE A 105 24.95 -10.60 7.79
N ASP A 106 26.28 -10.61 7.67
CA ASP A 106 27.16 -11.60 8.30
C ASP A 106 27.12 -11.47 9.83
N SER A 107 26.97 -10.25 10.36
CA SER A 107 26.74 -10.01 11.80
C SER A 107 25.43 -10.64 12.28
N LEU A 108 24.39 -10.68 11.43
CA LEU A 108 23.14 -11.38 11.75
C LEU A 108 23.32 -12.91 11.75
N LEU A 109 24.13 -13.44 10.84
CA LEU A 109 24.42 -14.87 10.77
C LEU A 109 25.36 -15.34 11.88
N ALA A 110 26.22 -14.46 12.39
CA ALA A 110 27.06 -14.73 13.56
C ALA A 110 26.25 -14.71 14.88
N ASN A 111 25.08 -14.07 14.91
CA ASN A 111 24.24 -13.97 16.09
C ASN A 111 23.52 -15.31 16.39
N GLY A 112 24.17 -16.16 17.20
CA GLY A 112 23.63 -17.44 17.65
C GLY A 112 22.24 -17.35 18.32
N PRO A 113 21.99 -16.39 19.24
CA PRO A 113 20.68 -16.22 19.86
C PRO A 113 19.54 -15.96 18.86
N LEU A 114 19.76 -15.08 17.87
CA LEU A 114 18.78 -14.76 16.83
C LEU A 114 18.43 -16.00 16.00
N ILE A 115 19.44 -16.75 15.57
CA ILE A 115 19.27 -17.98 14.79
C ILE A 115 18.53 -19.05 15.62
N HIS A 116 18.86 -19.17 16.91
CA HIS A 116 18.22 -20.13 17.81
C HIS A 116 16.73 -19.80 18.01
N ALA A 117 16.40 -18.52 18.24
CA ALA A 117 15.02 -18.05 18.33
C ALA A 117 14.22 -18.36 17.06
N MET A 118 14.82 -18.14 15.87
CA MET A 118 14.19 -18.49 14.58
C MET A 118 13.97 -19.99 14.40
N ARG A 119 14.87 -20.85 14.88
CA ARG A 119 14.76 -22.31 14.71
C ARG A 119 13.73 -22.92 15.66
N ASN A 120 13.63 -22.39 16.87
CA ASN A 120 12.75 -22.93 17.90
C ASN A 120 11.30 -22.48 17.71
N ASN A 121 11.09 -21.24 17.23
CA ASN A 121 9.74 -20.70 17.06
C ASN A 121 9.17 -21.03 15.67
N GLN A 122 8.29 -22.03 15.62
CA GLN A 122 7.66 -22.47 14.35
C GLN A 122 6.76 -21.41 13.73
N ASN A 123 6.09 -20.59 14.56
CA ASN A 123 5.22 -19.52 14.08
C ASN A 123 6.04 -18.43 13.39
N LEU A 124 7.14 -18.01 14.02
CA LEU A 124 8.09 -17.06 13.42
C LEU A 124 8.61 -17.58 12.08
N LYS A 125 9.07 -18.83 12.04
CA LYS A 125 9.55 -19.46 10.81
C LYS A 125 8.49 -19.49 9.71
N ALA A 126 7.26 -19.92 10.04
CA ALA A 126 6.16 -19.99 9.07
C ALA A 126 5.85 -18.60 8.47
N ARG A 127 5.86 -17.55 9.29
CA ARG A 127 5.58 -16.19 8.79
C ARG A 127 6.75 -15.59 8.01
N LEU A 128 8.00 -15.83 8.43
CA LEU A 128 9.17 -15.42 7.65
C LEU A 128 9.18 -16.09 6.27
N LEU A 129 8.77 -17.37 6.19
CA LEU A 129 8.57 -18.05 4.92
C LEU A 129 7.43 -17.45 4.11
N ASP A 130 6.30 -17.07 4.73
CA ASP A 130 5.20 -16.40 4.03
C ASP A 130 5.63 -15.03 3.46
N ILE A 131 6.40 -14.26 4.23
CA ILE A 131 7.02 -13.00 3.75
C ILE A 131 7.95 -13.30 2.57
N TYR A 132 8.87 -14.26 2.72
CA TYR A 132 9.81 -14.62 1.67
C TYR A 132 9.10 -15.08 0.39
N ASN A 133 8.08 -15.94 0.52
CA ASN A 133 7.30 -16.40 -0.61
C ASN A 133 6.58 -15.24 -1.30
N SER A 134 6.11 -14.24 -0.55
CA SER A 134 5.44 -13.06 -1.14
C SER A 134 6.35 -12.20 -2.03
N THR A 135 7.67 -12.29 -1.88
CA THR A 135 8.63 -11.58 -2.76
C THR A 135 8.96 -12.36 -4.02
N GLN A 136 8.70 -13.68 -4.02
CA GLN A 136 9.02 -14.56 -5.15
C GLN A 136 8.10 -14.35 -6.35
N LYS A 137 8.69 -14.47 -7.55
CA LYS A 137 7.95 -14.44 -8.82
C LYS A 137 6.84 -15.48 -8.87
N ALA A 138 7.14 -16.71 -8.45
CA ALA A 138 6.18 -17.82 -8.49
C ALA A 138 4.90 -17.55 -7.68
N ALA A 139 5.02 -16.97 -6.48
CA ALA A 139 3.86 -16.65 -5.66
C ALA A 139 3.00 -15.55 -6.28
N PHE A 140 3.63 -14.55 -6.90
CA PHE A 140 2.94 -13.48 -7.58
C PHE A 140 2.19 -13.96 -8.84
N GLU A 141 2.84 -14.80 -9.65
CA GLU A 141 2.23 -15.39 -10.84
C GLU A 141 1.07 -16.32 -10.48
N ALA A 142 1.19 -17.11 -9.42
CA ALA A 142 0.10 -17.96 -8.93
C ALA A 142 -1.13 -17.14 -8.51
N GLU A 143 -0.93 -15.99 -7.86
CA GLU A 143 -2.02 -15.10 -7.49
C GLU A 143 -2.66 -14.40 -8.69
N ASN A 144 -1.84 -13.94 -9.64
CA ASN A 144 -2.35 -13.41 -10.90
C ASN A 144 -3.15 -14.46 -11.67
N ALA A 145 -2.68 -15.71 -11.72
CA ALA A 145 -3.40 -16.81 -12.35
C ALA A 145 -4.75 -17.06 -11.66
N ARG A 146 -4.81 -16.96 -10.32
CA ARG A 146 -6.08 -17.00 -9.57
C ARG A 146 -7.00 -15.83 -9.92
N LEU A 147 -6.47 -14.62 -10.06
CA LEU A 147 -7.25 -13.44 -10.49
C LEU A 147 -7.79 -13.60 -11.91
N VAL A 148 -6.98 -14.12 -12.84
CA VAL A 148 -7.41 -14.43 -14.21
C VAL A 148 -8.52 -15.48 -14.20
N ALA A 149 -8.35 -16.56 -13.44
CA ALA A 149 -9.37 -17.61 -13.30
C ALA A 149 -10.67 -17.07 -12.71
N GLN A 150 -10.59 -16.23 -11.66
CA GLN A 150 -11.75 -15.59 -11.05
C GLN A 150 -12.45 -14.64 -12.03
N ASN A 151 -11.71 -13.85 -12.79
CA ASN A 151 -12.27 -12.97 -13.81
C ASN A 151 -12.95 -13.78 -14.94
N ALA A 152 -12.41 -14.95 -15.29
CA ALA A 152 -12.99 -15.84 -16.29
C ALA A 152 -14.26 -16.57 -15.81
N GLN A 153 -14.40 -16.77 -14.49
CA GLN A 153 -15.58 -17.41 -13.87
C GLN A 153 -16.83 -16.53 -13.88
N PHE A 154 -16.73 -15.24 -14.21
CA PHE A 154 -17.88 -14.39 -14.52
C PHE A 154 -18.05 -14.31 -16.04
N PRO A 155 -18.67 -15.32 -16.69
CA PRO A 155 -18.96 -15.20 -18.10
C PRO A 155 -19.88 -13.99 -18.27
N ARG A 156 -19.61 -13.17 -19.29
CA ARG A 156 -20.54 -12.16 -19.78
C ARG A 156 -21.81 -12.84 -20.30
N ARG A 157 -22.65 -13.39 -19.42
CA ARG A 157 -24.05 -13.68 -19.72
C ARG A 157 -24.73 -12.32 -19.80
N GLY A 158 -24.90 -11.88 -21.03
CA GLY A 158 -25.40 -10.55 -21.36
C GLY A 158 -26.82 -10.26 -20.88
N ARG A 159 -27.21 -9.02 -21.20
CA ARG A 159 -28.50 -8.35 -21.01
C ARG A 159 -28.80 -7.83 -19.61
N GLY A 160 -28.71 -6.50 -19.49
CA GLY A 160 -29.66 -5.74 -18.69
C GLY A 160 -29.03 -4.78 -17.71
N ARG A 161 -29.04 -3.50 -18.10
CA ARG A 161 -29.20 -2.30 -17.26
C ARG A 161 -28.39 -2.21 -15.95
N GLY A 162 -27.50 -1.22 -15.91
CA GLY A 162 -27.03 -0.60 -14.67
C GLY A 162 -25.61 -0.97 -14.30
N GLY A 163 -24.65 -0.33 -14.99
CA GLY A 163 -23.23 -0.46 -14.69
C GLY A 163 -22.90 0.03 -13.28
N ARG A 164 -22.73 -0.91 -12.35
CA ARG A 164 -21.71 -0.74 -11.31
C ARG A 164 -20.41 -1.27 -11.89
N ARG A 165 -19.44 -0.35 -12.05
CA ARG A 165 -18.07 -0.67 -12.45
C ARG A 165 -17.47 -1.60 -11.40
N GLY A 166 -17.55 -2.91 -11.61
CA GLY A 166 -16.66 -3.84 -10.95
C GLY A 166 -15.25 -3.44 -11.36
N PHE A 167 -14.46 -2.94 -10.42
CA PHE A 167 -13.04 -2.69 -10.63
C PHE A 167 -12.37 -4.04 -10.86
N PHE A 168 -12.35 -4.49 -12.12
CA PHE A 168 -11.55 -5.64 -12.54
C PHE A 168 -10.10 -5.31 -12.22
N ARG A 169 -9.52 -5.97 -11.20
CA ARG A 169 -8.08 -5.95 -11.00
C ARG A 169 -7.45 -6.59 -12.21
N GLN A 170 -6.68 -5.81 -12.96
CA GLN A 170 -5.93 -6.32 -14.09
C GLN A 170 -4.79 -7.20 -13.59
N PRO A 171 -4.57 -8.38 -14.20
CA PRO A 171 -3.32 -9.12 -14.04
C PRO A 171 -2.16 -8.19 -14.41
N GLN A 172 -1.08 -8.29 -13.66
CA GLN A 172 0.00 -7.34 -13.76
C GLN A 172 1.32 -8.08 -13.82
N ASP A 173 2.30 -7.65 -14.60
CA ASP A 173 3.59 -8.34 -14.65
C ASP A 173 4.42 -8.22 -13.37
N TRP A 174 5.19 -9.27 -13.08
CA TRP A 174 6.09 -9.32 -11.93
C TRP A 174 7.34 -8.50 -12.18
N THR A 175 7.71 -7.69 -11.19
CA THR A 175 9.01 -7.00 -11.15
C THR A 175 9.61 -7.17 -9.75
N VAL A 176 10.95 -7.09 -9.66
CA VAL A 176 11.67 -7.20 -8.39
C VAL A 176 11.16 -6.17 -7.38
N GLU A 177 11.01 -4.92 -7.81
CA GLU A 177 10.48 -3.84 -6.98
C GLU A 177 9.07 -4.13 -6.46
N ARG A 178 8.18 -4.70 -7.29
CA ARG A 178 6.82 -5.08 -6.86
C ARG A 178 6.84 -6.23 -5.86
N GLY A 179 7.68 -7.24 -6.08
CA GLY A 179 7.88 -8.33 -5.13
C GLY A 179 8.37 -7.80 -3.77
N MET A 180 9.35 -6.91 -3.79
CA MET A 180 9.88 -6.29 -2.57
C MET A 180 8.82 -5.43 -1.86
N ASN A 181 8.13 -4.55 -2.58
CA ASN A 181 7.05 -3.73 -2.03
C ASN A 181 5.91 -4.58 -1.44
N ARG A 182 5.63 -5.74 -2.03
CA ARG A 182 4.66 -6.69 -1.52
C ARG A 182 5.11 -7.28 -0.19
N GLY A 183 6.36 -7.74 -0.09
CA GLY A 183 6.96 -8.21 1.15
C GLY A 183 6.96 -7.13 2.24
N LEU A 184 7.31 -5.89 1.88
CA LEU A 184 7.28 -4.75 2.80
C LEU A 184 5.88 -4.48 3.34
N ARG A 185 4.86 -4.43 2.48
CA ARG A 185 3.46 -4.27 2.91
C ARG A 185 3.01 -5.40 3.83
N LYS A 186 3.45 -6.64 3.56
CA LYS A 186 3.15 -7.81 4.38
C LYS A 186 3.76 -7.68 5.79
N ILE A 187 5.05 -7.36 5.89
CA ILE A 187 5.74 -7.12 7.18
C ILE A 187 5.08 -5.95 7.92
N GLN A 188 4.83 -4.84 7.23
CA GLN A 188 4.18 -3.66 7.80
C GLN A 188 2.78 -3.96 8.31
N ALA A 189 1.98 -4.78 7.60
CA ALA A 189 0.65 -5.18 8.05
C ALA A 189 0.72 -6.04 9.32
N MET A 190 1.69 -6.96 9.40
CA MET A 190 1.87 -7.80 10.60
C MET A 190 2.28 -6.99 11.83
N ARG A 191 3.06 -5.92 11.66
CA ARG A 191 3.44 -4.99 12.74
C ARG A 191 2.34 -3.98 13.08
N LYS A 192 1.73 -3.34 12.08
CA LYS A 192 0.73 -2.27 12.29
C LYS A 192 -0.59 -2.80 12.87
N GLY A 193 -0.90 -4.07 12.66
CA GLY A 193 -2.13 -4.71 13.11
C GLY A 193 -2.09 -5.31 14.50
N GLY A 194 -0.94 -5.30 15.21
CA GLY A 194 -0.83 -5.62 16.63
C GLY A 194 -1.66 -6.82 17.10
N LYS A 195 -1.66 -7.91 16.35
CA LYS A 195 -2.32 -9.15 16.79
C LYS A 195 -1.38 -9.82 17.79
N ASP A 196 -1.87 -10.30 18.94
CA ASP A 196 -1.05 -11.03 19.92
C ASP A 196 -0.26 -12.17 19.29
N GLU A 197 -0.78 -12.70 18.18
CA GLU A 197 -0.12 -13.70 17.37
C GLU A 197 1.23 -13.20 16.80
N ASN A 198 1.38 -11.92 16.40
CA ASN A 198 2.52 -11.40 15.64
C ASN A 198 3.70 -10.87 16.48
N VAL A 199 3.65 -11.01 17.80
CA VAL A 199 4.70 -10.53 18.72
C VAL A 199 6.08 -11.07 18.32
N ASP A 200 6.16 -12.33 17.89
CA ASP A 200 7.41 -12.96 17.45
C ASP A 200 8.11 -12.18 16.32
N ILE A 201 7.35 -11.63 15.37
CA ILE A 201 7.91 -10.87 14.23
C ILE A 201 8.43 -9.53 14.70
N GLU A 202 7.71 -8.87 15.61
CA GLU A 202 8.14 -7.59 16.15
C GLU A 202 9.45 -7.76 16.90
N GLU A 203 9.52 -8.70 17.83
CA GLU A 203 10.71 -9.00 18.61
C GLU A 203 11.89 -9.40 17.72
N TRP A 204 11.68 -10.34 16.79
CA TRP A 204 12.71 -10.75 15.84
C TRP A 204 13.26 -9.54 15.08
N SER A 205 12.37 -8.67 14.63
CA SER A 205 12.77 -7.56 13.81
C SER A 205 13.39 -6.39 14.56
N ARG A 206 13.02 -6.19 15.83
CA ARG A 206 13.74 -5.29 16.75
C ARG A 206 15.15 -5.82 17.00
N ALA A 207 15.30 -7.13 17.21
CA ALA A 207 16.61 -7.75 17.38
C ALA A 207 17.50 -7.60 16.14
N VAL A 208 16.94 -7.82 14.93
CA VAL A 208 17.66 -7.59 13.66
C VAL A 208 18.12 -6.15 13.52
N LEU A 209 17.23 -5.17 13.77
CA LEU A 209 17.58 -3.76 13.67
C LEU A 209 18.63 -3.36 14.71
N LEU A 210 18.53 -3.86 15.94
CA LEU A 210 19.52 -3.60 16.99
C LEU A 210 20.92 -4.12 16.63
N ILE A 211 21.00 -5.28 15.97
CA ILE A 211 22.29 -5.82 15.50
C ILE A 211 22.87 -4.96 14.37
N LEU A 212 22.03 -4.49 13.44
CA LEU A 212 22.47 -3.67 12.31
C LEU A 212 22.80 -2.22 12.70
N GLU A 213 22.11 -1.66 13.70
CA GLU A 213 22.31 -0.29 14.19
C GLU A 213 23.41 -0.22 15.26
N GLY A 214 23.69 -1.32 15.98
CA GLY A 214 24.66 -1.40 17.08
C GLY A 214 26.13 -1.58 16.68
N ASP A 215 26.43 -1.68 15.38
CA ASP A 215 27.79 -1.81 14.82
C ASP A 215 28.33 -0.48 14.22
N SER A 216 27.70 0.66 14.55
CA SER A 216 28.12 2.02 14.13
C SER A 216 28.95 2.76 15.17
#